data_AF-A0A3B4FBV3-F1
#
_entry.id   AF-A0A3B4FBV3-F1
#
_cell.length_a   1.000
_cell.length_b   1.000
_cell.length_c   1.000
_cell.angle_alpha   90.00
_cell.angle_beta   90.00
_cell.angle_gamma   90.00
#
_symmetry.space_group_name_H-M   'P 1'
#
loop_
_entity.id
_entity.type
_entity.pdbx_description
1 polymer ?
#
loop_
_entity_poly.entity_id
_entity_poly.type
_entity_poly.pdbx_seq_one_letter_code
_entity_poly.pdbx_strand_id
1 'polypeptide(L)'
;MDLLSLLSWACIVFTVGMFSTGLTDLKKMRESKSTDNIQFLPFLTTCLNNLGWMYYGILKRDQTIILVNIIGALLQILYIIMYFRYTKQRRLVSSQTLAAGIVLICGWLYFTMFLTDGDIRLSQLGLTCSVVTVSMYLSPLTDLVEIVRSGNVQCLSFPLTVATFFTSTSWVFYGLQLSDYYIVVPNTPGIFTSLIRFYLFWKFASVNQGSPSYKPVHI
;
A
#
# COMPACT_ATOMS: atom_id res chain seq x y z
N MET A 1 -28.75 -6.85 -2.80
CA MET A 1 -27.36 -7.01 -2.31
C MET A 1 -27.35 -6.52 -0.89
N ASP A 2 -26.94 -7.35 0.05
CA ASP A 2 -26.79 -6.93 1.43
C ASP A 2 -25.60 -5.95 1.53
N LEU A 3 -25.69 -4.97 2.43
CA LEU A 3 -24.69 -3.90 2.57
C LEU A 3 -23.27 -4.46 2.72
N LEU A 4 -23.11 -5.54 3.46
CA LEU A 4 -21.82 -6.21 3.64
C LEU A 4 -21.25 -6.77 2.33
N SER A 5 -22.10 -7.34 1.47
CA SER A 5 -21.68 -7.84 0.15
C SER A 5 -21.27 -6.70 -0.77
N LEU A 6 -21.99 -5.58 -0.74
CA LEU A 6 -21.62 -4.38 -1.50
C LEU A 6 -20.26 -3.83 -1.05
N LEU A 7 -20.06 -3.70 0.27
CA LEU A 7 -18.79 -3.25 0.84
C LEU A 7 -17.64 -4.21 0.53
N SER A 8 -17.89 -5.51 0.58
CA SER A 8 -16.92 -6.54 0.18
C SER A 8 -16.46 -6.36 -1.27
N TRP A 9 -17.40 -6.22 -2.20
CA TRP A 9 -17.08 -5.97 -3.61
C TRP A 9 -16.32 -4.66 -3.81
N ALA A 10 -16.70 -3.60 -3.10
CA ALA A 10 -16.00 -2.33 -3.13
C ALA A 10 -14.55 -2.48 -2.64
N CYS A 11 -14.32 -3.15 -1.51
CA CYS A 11 -12.98 -3.46 -1.00
C CYS A 11 -12.15 -4.21 -2.04
N ILE A 12 -12.73 -5.23 -2.71
CA ILE A 12 -12.02 -6.01 -3.72
C ILE A 12 -11.64 -5.14 -4.91
N VAL A 13 -12.61 -4.44 -5.51
CA VAL A 13 -12.38 -3.66 -6.74
C VAL A 13 -11.37 -2.54 -6.50
N PHE A 14 -11.53 -1.75 -5.43
CA PHE A 14 -10.65 -0.62 -5.18
C PHE A 14 -9.24 -1.07 -4.75
N THR A 15 -9.13 -2.13 -3.93
CA THR A 15 -7.82 -2.65 -3.52
C THR A 15 -7.04 -3.23 -4.71
N VAL A 16 -7.72 -3.98 -5.59
CA VAL A 16 -7.08 -4.54 -6.81
C VAL A 16 -6.69 -3.42 -7.77
N GLY A 17 -7.53 -2.39 -7.93
CA GLY A 17 -7.22 -1.20 -8.70
C GLY A 17 -6.00 -0.45 -8.15
N MET A 18 -5.92 -0.30 -6.83
CA MET A 18 -4.78 0.30 -6.15
C MET A 18 -3.49 -0.53 -6.34
N PHE A 19 -3.53 -1.86 -6.19
CA PHE A 19 -2.33 -2.68 -6.44
C PHE A 19 -1.89 -2.65 -7.90
N SER A 20 -2.83 -2.52 -8.83
CA SER A 20 -2.55 -2.43 -10.27
C SER A 20 -1.76 -1.18 -10.64
N THR A 21 -1.72 -0.14 -9.81
CA THR A 21 -0.87 1.04 -10.09
C THR A 21 0.62 0.65 -10.16
N GLY A 22 1.06 -0.39 -9.45
CA GLY A 22 2.43 -0.91 -9.54
C GLY A 22 2.80 -1.47 -10.93
N LEU A 23 1.82 -1.79 -11.79
CA LEU A 23 2.08 -2.21 -13.17
C LEU A 23 2.77 -1.10 -13.98
N THR A 24 2.57 0.17 -13.65
CA THR A 24 3.28 1.26 -14.30
C THR A 24 4.77 1.24 -13.99
N ASP A 25 5.15 0.82 -12.78
CA ASP A 25 6.56 0.68 -12.40
C ASP A 25 7.21 -0.53 -13.09
N LEU A 26 6.46 -1.62 -13.25
CA LEU A 26 6.90 -2.76 -14.06
C LEU A 26 7.17 -2.35 -15.51
N LYS A 27 6.28 -1.55 -16.10
CA LYS A 27 6.46 -1.01 -17.45
C LYS A 27 7.72 -0.14 -17.52
N LYS A 28 7.90 0.80 -16.58
CA LYS A 28 9.10 1.64 -16.49
C LYS A 28 10.38 0.81 -16.39
N MET A 29 10.44 -0.19 -15.50
CA MET A 29 11.61 -1.08 -15.36
C MET A 29 11.93 -1.83 -16.65
N ARG A 30 10.89 -2.28 -17.38
CA ARG A 30 11.07 -3.02 -18.63
C ARG A 30 11.61 -2.14 -19.75
N GLU A 31 11.14 -0.90 -19.84
CA GLU A 31 11.54 0.07 -20.87
C GLU A 31 12.92 0.65 -20.59
N SER A 32 13.19 1.07 -19.35
CA SER A 32 14.48 1.64 -18.94
C SER A 32 15.58 0.60 -18.75
N LYS A 33 15.23 -0.68 -18.63
CA LYS A 33 16.13 -1.77 -18.22
C LYS A 33 16.86 -1.48 -16.91
N SER A 34 16.29 -0.64 -16.06
CA SER A 34 16.88 -0.21 -14.79
C SER A 34 15.80 -0.09 -13.71
N THR A 35 16.22 -0.15 -12.45
CA THR A 35 15.38 0.11 -11.28
C THR A 35 15.60 1.52 -10.70
N ASP A 36 16.22 2.42 -11.47
CA ASP A 36 16.48 3.79 -11.02
C ASP A 36 15.15 4.52 -10.73
N ASN A 37 15.12 5.27 -9.63
CA ASN A 37 13.93 5.98 -9.12
C ASN A 37 12.76 5.09 -8.67
N ILE A 38 12.96 3.77 -8.55
CA ILE A 38 11.96 2.84 -8.02
C ILE A 38 12.52 2.23 -6.74
N GLN A 39 11.80 2.36 -5.64
CA GLN A 39 12.23 1.82 -4.35
C GLN A 39 11.80 0.35 -4.20
N PHE A 40 12.72 -0.50 -3.73
CA PHE A 40 12.42 -1.92 -3.50
C PHE A 40 11.57 -2.17 -2.25
N LEU A 41 11.84 -1.44 -1.16
CA LEU A 41 11.24 -1.66 0.15
C LEU A 41 9.70 -1.62 0.15
N PRO A 42 9.03 -0.70 -0.56
CA PRO A 42 7.57 -0.71 -0.65
C PRO A 42 7.00 -2.02 -1.20
N PHE A 43 7.60 -2.63 -2.22
CA PHE A 43 7.13 -3.91 -2.76
C PHE A 43 7.28 -5.04 -1.74
N LEU A 44 8.44 -5.10 -1.08
CA LEU A 44 8.74 -6.13 -0.09
C LEU A 44 7.84 -6.01 1.14
N THR A 45 7.74 -4.82 1.73
CA THR A 45 6.93 -4.56 2.93
C THR A 45 5.44 -4.75 2.66
N THR A 46 4.95 -4.34 1.49
CA THR A 46 3.55 -4.60 1.08
C THR A 46 3.30 -6.09 0.90
N CYS A 47 4.25 -6.85 0.35
CA CYS A 47 4.14 -8.31 0.25
C CYS A 47 4.00 -8.95 1.63
N LEU A 48 4.85 -8.56 2.60
CA LEU A 48 4.78 -9.04 3.97
C LEU A 48 3.45 -8.71 4.63
N ASN A 49 2.99 -7.47 4.46
CA ASN A 49 1.71 -7.01 5.01
C ASN A 49 0.54 -7.82 4.44
N ASN A 50 0.53 -8.06 3.13
CA ASN A 50 -0.51 -8.87 2.47
C ASN A 50 -0.51 -10.31 3.01
N LEU A 51 0.65 -10.93 3.20
CA LEU A 51 0.72 -12.28 3.78
C LEU A 51 0.20 -12.33 5.22
N GLY A 52 0.51 -11.30 6.03
CA GLY A 52 -0.03 -11.17 7.39
C GLY A 52 -1.55 -11.01 7.41
N TRP A 53 -2.09 -10.11 6.60
CA TRP A 53 -3.54 -9.91 6.46
C TRP A 53 -4.26 -11.12 5.85
N MET A 54 -3.62 -11.84 4.94
CA MET A 54 -4.12 -13.12 4.44
C MET A 54 -4.26 -14.12 5.59
N TYR A 55 -3.25 -14.25 6.45
CA TYR A 55 -3.32 -15.14 7.61
C TYR A 55 -4.41 -14.69 8.60
N TYR A 56 -4.55 -13.39 8.82
CA TYR A 56 -5.63 -12.81 9.61
C TYR A 56 -7.01 -13.18 9.05
N GLY A 57 -7.21 -13.02 7.74
CA GLY A 57 -8.43 -13.41 7.04
C GLY A 57 -8.73 -14.91 7.16
N ILE A 58 -7.72 -15.77 7.07
CA ILE A 58 -7.85 -17.22 7.26
C ILE A 58 -8.36 -17.54 8.67
N LEU A 59 -7.75 -16.95 9.70
CA LEU A 59 -8.17 -17.16 11.09
C LEU A 59 -9.60 -16.65 11.35
N LYS A 60 -9.94 -15.49 10.77
CA LYS A 60 -11.27 -14.88 10.87
C LYS A 60 -12.33 -15.57 9.98
N ARG A 61 -11.91 -16.44 9.05
CA ARG A 61 -12.74 -17.03 7.98
C ARG A 61 -13.41 -15.99 7.07
N ASP A 62 -12.73 -14.87 6.84
CA ASP A 62 -13.19 -13.76 6.02
C ASP A 62 -12.63 -13.87 4.59
N GLN A 63 -13.49 -14.24 3.64
CA GLN A 63 -13.08 -14.45 2.24
C GLN A 63 -12.66 -13.16 1.54
N THR A 64 -13.21 -12.00 1.93
CA THR A 64 -12.88 -10.71 1.32
C THR A 64 -11.44 -10.35 1.63
N ILE A 65 -11.05 -10.45 2.91
CA ILE A 65 -9.69 -10.19 3.37
C ILE A 65 -8.72 -11.19 2.74
N ILE A 66 -9.08 -12.48 2.66
CA ILE A 66 -8.21 -13.49 2.03
C ILE A 66 -7.97 -13.15 0.56
N LEU A 67 -9.03 -12.89 -0.21
CA LEU A 67 -8.95 -12.72 -1.65
C LEU A 67 -8.12 -11.50 -2.05
N VAL A 68 -8.37 -10.33 -1.44
CA VAL A 68 -7.62 -9.11 -1.79
C VAL A 68 -6.13 -9.23 -1.49
N ASN A 69 -5.78 -9.91 -0.40
CA ASN A 69 -4.41 -10.05 0.06
C ASN A 69 -3.66 -11.14 -0.70
N ILE A 70 -4.33 -12.21 -1.15
CA ILE A 70 -3.74 -13.18 -2.09
C ILE A 70 -3.39 -12.49 -3.41
N ILE A 71 -4.34 -11.76 -4.00
CA ILE A 71 -4.10 -11.04 -5.27
C ILE A 71 -2.97 -10.02 -5.08
N GLY A 72 -3.01 -9.26 -3.98
CA GLY A 72 -1.95 -8.33 -3.62
C GLY A 72 -0.59 -9.00 -3.49
N ALA A 73 -0.48 -10.09 -2.73
CA ALA A 73 0.77 -10.81 -2.54
C ALA A 73 1.34 -11.32 -3.87
N LEU A 74 0.51 -11.88 -4.75
CA LEU A 74 0.92 -12.34 -6.08
C LEU A 74 1.47 -11.19 -6.94
N LEU A 75 0.80 -10.04 -6.94
CA LEU A 75 1.28 -8.84 -7.64
C LEU A 75 2.60 -8.34 -7.06
N GLN A 76 2.74 -8.29 -5.74
CA GLN A 76 3.99 -7.86 -5.10
C GLN A 76 5.15 -8.83 -5.38
N ILE A 77 4.90 -10.14 -5.38
CA ILE A 77 5.89 -11.15 -5.77
C ILE A 77 6.34 -10.92 -7.23
N LEU A 78 5.40 -10.66 -8.14
CA LEU A 78 5.72 -10.31 -9.53
C LEU A 78 6.61 -9.06 -9.60
N TYR A 79 6.30 -8.01 -8.85
CA TYR A 79 7.11 -6.79 -8.82
C TYR A 79 8.51 -7.04 -8.26
N ILE A 80 8.63 -7.83 -7.19
CA ILE A 80 9.91 -8.22 -6.59
C ILE A 80 10.76 -8.99 -7.60
N ILE A 81 10.19 -9.99 -8.29
CA ILE A 81 10.90 -10.78 -9.32
C ILE A 81 11.41 -9.86 -10.44
N MET A 82 10.56 -8.95 -10.90
CA MET A 82 10.93 -8.00 -11.96
C MET A 82 12.00 -7.02 -11.50
N TYR A 83 11.95 -6.57 -10.25
CA TYR A 83 12.98 -5.71 -9.66
C TYR A 83 14.33 -6.44 -9.58
N PHE A 84 14.36 -7.69 -9.13
CA PHE A 84 15.56 -8.53 -9.11
C PHE A 84 16.21 -8.68 -10.48
N ARG A 85 15.41 -8.73 -11.55
CA ARG A 85 15.91 -8.86 -12.93
C ARG A 85 16.73 -7.66 -13.37
N TYR A 86 16.31 -6.45 -13.02
CA TYR A 86 16.89 -5.21 -13.53
C TYR A 86 17.77 -4.46 -12.52
N THR A 87 17.75 -4.85 -11.24
CA THR A 87 18.54 -4.15 -10.22
C THR A 87 20.05 -4.43 -10.35
N LYS A 88 20.84 -3.38 -10.17
CA LYS A 88 22.30 -3.46 -10.04
C LYS A 88 22.73 -3.84 -8.61
N GLN A 89 21.87 -3.59 -7.60
CA GLN A 89 22.18 -3.77 -6.17
C GLN A 89 21.71 -5.13 -5.64
N ARG A 90 21.99 -6.22 -6.36
CA ARG A 90 21.46 -7.56 -6.05
C ARG A 90 21.74 -8.04 -4.62
N ARG A 91 22.91 -7.73 -4.07
CA ARG A 91 23.29 -8.14 -2.71
C ARG A 91 22.41 -7.49 -1.65
N LEU A 92 22.11 -6.20 -1.79
CA LEU A 92 21.25 -5.47 -0.85
C LEU A 92 19.82 -6.01 -0.90
N VAL A 93 19.26 -6.09 -2.11
CA VAL A 93 17.89 -6.58 -2.36
C VAL A 93 17.72 -8.03 -1.88
N SER A 94 18.70 -8.89 -2.13
CA SER A 94 18.73 -10.26 -1.63
C SER A 94 18.77 -10.32 -0.11
N SER A 95 19.64 -9.53 0.53
CA SER A 95 19.73 -9.47 2.00
C SER A 95 18.41 -8.98 2.62
N GLN A 96 17.77 -7.97 2.04
CA GLN A 96 16.46 -7.46 2.50
C GLN A 96 15.37 -8.53 2.35
N THR A 97 15.34 -9.23 1.22
CA THR A 97 14.37 -10.31 0.96
C THR A 97 14.58 -11.49 1.91
N LEU A 98 15.83 -11.87 2.18
CA LEU A 98 16.14 -12.92 3.14
C LEU A 98 15.73 -12.52 4.57
N ALA A 99 16.05 -11.29 4.99
CA ALA A 99 15.61 -10.78 6.29
C ALA A 99 14.09 -10.78 6.43
N ALA A 100 13.37 -10.37 5.38
CA ALA A 100 11.91 -10.43 5.33
C ALA A 100 11.38 -11.87 5.44
N GLY A 101 12.01 -12.84 4.77
CA GLY A 101 11.67 -14.26 4.90
C GLY A 101 11.88 -14.79 6.32
N ILE A 102 12.99 -14.42 6.97
CA ILE A 102 13.26 -14.79 8.37
C ILE A 102 12.18 -14.20 9.29
N VAL A 103 11.83 -12.92 9.13
CA VAL A 103 10.77 -12.26 9.91
C VAL A 103 9.43 -12.99 9.74
N LEU A 104 9.07 -13.39 8.51
CA LEU A 104 7.86 -14.17 8.27
C LEU A 104 7.88 -15.53 8.95
N ILE A 105 8.98 -16.27 8.85
CA ILE A 105 9.11 -17.60 9.46
C ILE A 105 9.04 -17.47 10.98
N CYS A 106 9.78 -16.54 11.58
CA CYS A 106 9.75 -16.29 13.01
C CYS A 106 8.35 -15.86 13.47
N GLY A 107 7.70 -14.96 12.74
CA GLY A 107 6.32 -14.55 13.03
C GLY A 107 5.34 -15.71 12.94
N TRP A 108 5.41 -16.51 11.88
CA TRP A 108 4.56 -17.69 11.71
C TRP A 108 4.76 -18.71 12.84
N LEU A 109 6.00 -19.01 13.22
CA LEU A 109 6.32 -19.88 14.35
C LEU A 109 5.79 -19.30 15.67
N TYR A 110 5.95 -18.00 15.90
CA TYR A 110 5.42 -17.31 17.08
C TYR A 110 3.90 -17.48 17.19
N PHE A 111 3.15 -17.13 16.13
CA PHE A 111 1.70 -17.21 16.14
C PHE A 111 1.15 -18.64 16.17
N THR A 112 1.87 -19.62 15.63
CA THR A 112 1.38 -21.01 15.59
C THR A 112 1.76 -21.82 16.83
N MET A 113 2.97 -21.62 17.37
CA MET A 113 3.49 -22.44 18.47
C MET A 113 3.23 -21.81 19.85
N PHE A 114 3.28 -20.48 19.96
CA PHE A 114 3.19 -19.79 21.26
C PHE A 114 1.80 -19.22 21.54
N LEU A 115 0.98 -19.01 20.51
CA LEU A 115 -0.39 -18.52 20.64
C LEU A 115 -1.37 -19.61 20.19
N THR A 116 -1.66 -20.54 21.09
CA THR A 116 -2.55 -21.68 20.84
C THR A 116 -4.03 -21.31 20.91
N ASP A 117 -4.37 -20.31 21.72
CA ASP A 117 -5.72 -19.75 21.81
C ASP A 117 -6.08 -18.97 20.53
N GLY A 118 -7.21 -19.33 19.92
CA GLY A 118 -7.64 -18.78 18.63
C GLY A 118 -7.94 -17.29 18.67
N ASP A 119 -8.57 -16.80 19.73
CA ASP A 119 -9.02 -15.42 19.84
C ASP A 119 -7.86 -14.49 20.21
N ILE A 120 -6.97 -14.94 21.09
CA ILE A 120 -5.73 -14.23 21.41
C ILE A 120 -4.85 -14.14 20.16
N ARG A 121 -4.70 -15.26 19.43
CA ARG A 121 -3.92 -15.30 18.19
C ARG A 121 -4.48 -14.35 17.15
N LEU A 122 -5.79 -14.35 16.94
CA LEU A 122 -6.45 -13.45 16.00
C LEU A 122 -6.21 -11.98 16.38
N SER A 123 -6.40 -11.63 17.65
CA SER A 123 -6.27 -10.26 18.16
C SER A 123 -4.83 -9.73 18.06
N GLN A 124 -3.84 -10.54 18.45
CA GLN A 124 -2.42 -10.17 18.36
C GLN A 124 -1.94 -10.05 16.90
N LEU A 125 -2.43 -10.93 16.03
CA LEU A 125 -2.11 -10.86 14.60
C LEU A 125 -2.73 -9.62 13.97
N GLY A 126 -4.00 -9.34 14.27
CA GLY A 126 -4.70 -8.13 13.82
C GLY A 126 -3.98 -6.85 14.26
N LEU A 127 -3.56 -6.79 15.53
CA LEU A 127 -2.77 -5.67 16.04
C LEU A 127 -1.44 -5.53 15.29
N THR A 128 -0.72 -6.63 15.08
CA THR A 128 0.56 -6.64 14.36
C THR A 128 0.40 -6.12 12.94
N CYS A 129 -0.56 -6.65 12.18
CA CYS A 129 -0.87 -6.21 10.82
C CYS A 129 -1.31 -4.74 10.78
N SER A 130 -2.07 -4.30 11.77
CA SER A 130 -2.49 -2.90 11.90
C SER A 130 -1.29 -1.97 12.09
N VAL A 131 -0.39 -2.28 13.02
CA VAL A 131 0.82 -1.50 13.29
C VAL A 131 1.71 -1.42 12.05
N VAL A 132 1.92 -2.55 11.37
CA VAL A 132 2.69 -2.58 10.11
C VAL A 132 2.03 -1.68 9.07
N THR A 133 0.72 -1.80 8.86
CA THR A 133 -0.02 -1.00 7.88
C THR A 133 0.05 0.50 8.19
N VAL A 134 -0.11 0.89 9.48
CA VAL A 134 0.03 2.29 9.91
C VAL A 134 1.45 2.80 9.65
N SER A 135 2.48 2.00 9.94
CA SER A 135 3.87 2.39 9.72
C SER A 135 4.19 2.65 8.24
N MET A 136 3.50 1.96 7.32
CA MET A 136 3.67 2.17 5.88
C MET A 136 3.21 3.57 5.43
N TYR A 137 2.36 4.26 6.21
CA TYR A 137 1.97 5.64 5.93
C TYR A 137 3.05 6.68 6.29
N LEU A 138 4.12 6.30 6.99
CA LEU A 138 5.20 7.24 7.34
C LEU A 138 5.89 7.82 6.10
N SER A 139 6.15 6.98 5.09
CA SER A 139 6.73 7.41 3.82
C SER A 139 5.85 8.47 3.10
N PRO A 140 4.58 8.17 2.79
CA PRO A 140 3.74 9.13 2.07
C PRO A 140 3.28 10.33 2.94
N LEU A 141 3.45 10.28 4.27
CA LEU A 141 3.35 11.46 5.15
C LEU A 141 4.58 12.36 5.04
N THR A 142 5.78 11.78 4.93
CA THR A 142 7.03 12.53 4.71
C THR A 142 6.96 13.27 3.38
N ASP A 143 6.46 12.62 2.33
CA ASP A 143 6.23 13.26 1.03
C ASP A 143 5.26 14.45 1.13
N LEU A 144 4.19 14.31 1.92
CA LEU A 144 3.24 15.41 2.15
C LEU A 144 3.89 16.63 2.81
N VAL A 145 4.75 16.41 3.81
CA VAL A 145 5.50 17.48 4.48
C VAL A 145 6.42 18.18 3.48
N GLU A 146 7.11 17.41 2.63
CA GLU A 146 8.01 17.96 1.62
C GLU A 146 7.27 18.80 0.58
N ILE A 147 6.06 18.39 0.18
CA ILE A 147 5.23 19.13 -0.78
C ILE A 147 4.71 20.43 -0.18
N VAL A 148 4.31 20.43 1.09
CA VAL A 148 3.89 21.66 1.78
C VAL A 148 5.03 22.67 1.85
N ARG A 149 6.27 22.20 1.99
CA ARG A 149 7.47 23.05 2.03
C ARG A 149 7.92 23.53 0.65
N SER A 150 7.99 22.62 -0.32
CA SER A 150 8.52 22.89 -1.67
C SER A 150 7.50 23.48 -2.64
N GLY A 151 6.21 23.25 -2.38
CA GLY A 151 5.10 23.60 -3.28
C GLY A 151 5.01 22.76 -4.55
N ASN A 152 5.84 21.72 -4.70
CA ASN A 152 5.88 20.90 -5.91
C ASN A 152 5.03 19.62 -5.75
N VAL A 153 3.94 19.51 -6.51
CA VAL A 153 3.05 18.33 -6.51
C VAL A 153 3.39 17.27 -7.56
N GLN A 154 4.49 17.42 -8.33
CA GLN A 154 4.86 16.48 -9.40
C GLN A 154 5.11 15.04 -8.90
N CYS A 155 5.50 14.87 -7.64
CA CYS A 155 5.68 13.56 -7.03
C CYS A 155 4.36 12.87 -6.64
N LEU A 156 3.23 13.58 -6.62
CA LEU A 156 1.93 12.99 -6.29
C LEU A 156 1.18 12.51 -7.53
N SER A 157 0.76 11.25 -7.48
CA SER A 157 -0.17 10.69 -8.47
C SER A 157 -1.61 10.93 -8.02
N PHE A 158 -2.35 11.72 -8.80
CA PHE A 158 -3.78 11.95 -8.57
C PHE A 158 -4.59 10.64 -8.66
N PRO A 159 -4.42 9.77 -9.68
CA PRO A 159 -5.11 8.49 -9.74
C PRO A 159 -4.85 7.59 -8.52
N LEU A 160 -3.60 7.55 -8.03
CA LEU A 160 -3.26 6.77 -6.84
C LEU A 160 -3.95 7.33 -5.60
N THR A 161 -4.02 8.66 -5.45
CA THR A 161 -4.71 9.32 -4.34
C THR A 161 -6.19 8.96 -4.30
N VAL A 162 -6.86 8.99 -5.47
CA VAL A 162 -8.26 8.57 -5.61
C VAL A 162 -8.44 7.10 -5.25
N ALA A 163 -7.59 6.21 -5.79
CA ALA A 163 -7.64 4.79 -5.48
C ALA A 163 -7.46 4.52 -3.97
N THR A 164 -6.49 5.17 -3.32
CA THR A 164 -6.27 5.06 -1.87
C THR A 164 -7.47 5.56 -1.07
N PHE A 165 -8.07 6.70 -1.45
CA PHE A 165 -9.22 7.25 -0.74
C PHE A 165 -10.40 6.27 -0.73
N PHE A 166 -10.78 5.74 -1.90
CA PHE A 166 -11.88 4.80 -2.01
C PHE A 166 -11.55 3.46 -1.33
N THR A 167 -10.34 2.93 -1.52
CA THR A 167 -9.88 1.71 -0.85
C THR A 167 -9.99 1.83 0.67
N SER A 168 -9.39 2.88 1.25
CA SER A 168 -9.40 3.10 2.70
C SER A 168 -10.81 3.33 3.24
N THR A 169 -11.64 4.08 2.51
CA THR A 169 -13.03 4.33 2.90
C THR A 169 -13.86 3.03 2.90
N SER A 170 -13.71 2.21 1.86
CA SER A 170 -14.38 0.90 1.80
C SER A 170 -13.95 -0.01 2.95
N TRP A 171 -12.66 -0.08 3.26
CA TRP A 171 -12.17 -0.90 4.37
C TRP A 171 -12.60 -0.39 5.75
N VAL A 172 -12.67 0.93 5.97
CA VAL A 172 -13.20 1.50 7.21
C VAL A 172 -14.67 1.11 7.38
N PHE A 173 -15.51 1.30 6.37
CA PHE A 173 -16.93 0.91 6.47
C PHE A 173 -17.11 -0.60 6.62
N TYR A 174 -16.31 -1.40 5.90
CA TYR A 174 -16.31 -2.85 6.02
C TYR A 174 -15.93 -3.30 7.44
N GLY A 175 -14.85 -2.76 8.00
CA GLY A 175 -14.41 -3.04 9.36
C GLY A 175 -15.44 -2.62 10.41
N LEU A 176 -16.08 -1.45 10.26
CA LEU A 176 -17.16 -1.00 11.15
C LEU A 176 -18.35 -1.97 11.12
N GLN A 177 -18.75 -2.44 9.93
CA GLN A 177 -19.83 -3.41 9.78
C GLN A 177 -19.50 -4.76 10.43
N LEU A 178 -18.22 -5.15 10.45
CA LEU A 178 -17.71 -6.35 11.13
C LEU A 178 -17.39 -6.13 12.60
N SER A 179 -17.58 -4.91 13.14
CA SER A 179 -17.12 -4.51 14.48
C SER A 179 -15.63 -4.82 14.73
N ASP A 180 -14.81 -4.66 13.69
CA ASP A 180 -13.40 -5.02 13.69
C ASP A 180 -12.50 -3.78 13.60
N TYR A 181 -12.07 -3.31 14.77
CA TYR A 181 -11.18 -2.16 14.86
C TYR A 181 -9.79 -2.40 14.30
N TYR A 182 -9.34 -3.66 14.19
CA TYR A 182 -8.06 -3.97 13.55
C TYR A 182 -8.09 -3.62 12.07
N ILE A 183 -9.25 -3.67 11.41
CA ILE A 183 -9.38 -3.24 10.01
C ILE A 183 -9.58 -1.72 9.93
N VAL A 184 -10.39 -1.14 10.83
CA VAL A 184 -10.75 0.29 10.80
C VAL A 184 -9.54 1.20 11.04
N VAL A 185 -8.79 0.95 12.12
CA VAL A 185 -7.70 1.82 12.57
C VAL A 185 -6.62 2.01 11.50
N PRO A 186 -6.04 0.98 10.88
CA PRO A 186 -4.98 1.16 9.89
C PRO A 186 -5.44 1.77 8.57
N ASN A 187 -6.72 1.68 8.23
CA ASN A 187 -7.25 2.28 7.00
C ASN A 187 -7.61 3.76 7.16
N THR A 188 -7.89 4.20 8.38
CA THR A 188 -8.29 5.59 8.67
C THR A 188 -7.23 6.64 8.25
N PRO A 189 -5.92 6.46 8.50
CA PRO A 189 -4.89 7.36 7.97
C PRO A 189 -4.91 7.53 6.45
N GLY A 190 -5.30 6.49 5.70
CA GLY A 190 -5.40 6.56 4.24
C GLY A 190 -6.45 7.57 3.78
N ILE A 191 -7.60 7.65 4.48
CA ILE A 191 -8.64 8.64 4.22
C ILE A 191 -8.10 10.06 4.47
N PHE A 192 -7.53 10.29 5.66
CA PHE A 192 -7.01 11.61 6.03
C PHE A 192 -5.90 12.09 5.10
N THR A 193 -4.92 11.21 4.81
CA THR A 193 -3.82 11.59 3.93
C THR A 193 -4.29 11.84 2.50
N SER A 194 -5.29 11.11 2.00
CA SER A 194 -5.87 11.39 0.69
C SER A 194 -6.66 12.70 0.64
N LEU A 195 -7.41 13.06 1.68
CA LEU A 195 -8.08 14.37 1.77
C LEU A 195 -7.07 15.52 1.74
N ILE A 196 -5.95 15.38 2.47
CA ILE A 196 -4.85 16.36 2.43
C ILE A 196 -4.27 16.45 1.02
N ARG A 197 -4.02 15.31 0.34
CA ARG A 197 -3.52 15.31 -1.05
C ARG A 197 -4.48 16.01 -2.00
N PHE A 198 -5.79 15.77 -1.90
CA PHE A 198 -6.79 16.49 -2.72
C PHE A 198 -6.75 18.00 -2.49
N TYR A 199 -6.64 18.43 -1.24
CA TYR A 199 -6.48 19.84 -0.92
C TYR A 199 -5.20 20.43 -1.54
N LEU A 200 -4.07 19.74 -1.43
CA LEU A 200 -2.80 20.19 -2.01
C LEU A 200 -2.86 20.23 -3.54
N PHE A 201 -3.49 19.24 -4.18
CA PHE A 201 -3.73 19.28 -5.63
C PHE A 201 -4.52 20.51 -6.03
N TRP A 202 -5.62 20.82 -5.33
CA TRP A 202 -6.40 22.03 -5.63
C TRP A 202 -5.56 23.30 -5.43
N LYS A 203 -4.87 23.43 -4.29
CA LYS A 203 -4.07 24.61 -3.95
C LYS A 203 -2.94 24.87 -4.94
N PHE A 204 -2.18 23.85 -5.32
CA PHE A 204 -1.00 24.01 -6.19
C PHE A 204 -1.31 23.87 -7.69
N ALA A 205 -2.41 23.20 -8.08
CA ALA A 205 -2.87 23.24 -9.48
C ALA A 205 -3.26 24.66 -9.91
N SER A 206 -3.77 25.48 -8.97
CA SER A 206 -4.05 26.91 -9.19
C SER A 206 -2.79 27.75 -9.43
N VAL A 207 -1.65 27.38 -8.83
CA VAL A 207 -0.40 28.16 -8.94
C VAL A 207 0.29 27.91 -10.28
N ASN A 208 0.22 26.69 -10.83
CA ASN A 208 0.83 26.35 -12.12
C ASN A 208 0.13 26.98 -13.35
N GLN A 209 -1.06 27.57 -13.19
CA GLN A 209 -1.76 28.29 -14.26
C GLN A 209 -1.34 29.78 -14.37
N GLY A 210 -0.46 30.27 -13.49
CA GLY A 210 -0.04 31.69 -13.45
C GLY A 210 1.27 32.04 -14.16
N SER A 211 2.00 31.08 -14.73
CA SER A 211 3.29 31.34 -15.41
C SER A 211 3.17 31.09 -16.90
N PRO A 212 3.10 32.13 -17.76
CA PRO A 212 3.16 31.95 -19.20
C PRO A 212 4.56 31.45 -19.58
N SER A 213 4.64 30.18 -19.97
CA SER A 213 5.86 29.60 -20.56
C SER A 213 6.01 30.06 -22.01
N TYR A 214 6.34 31.34 -22.20
CA TYR A 214 6.96 31.82 -23.44
C TYR A 214 8.34 32.38 -23.10
N LYS A 215 9.38 31.57 -23.30
CA LYS A 215 10.70 32.11 -23.60
C LYS A 215 10.77 32.29 -25.12
N PRO A 216 10.85 33.52 -25.65
CA PRO A 216 11.15 33.69 -27.06
C PRO A 216 12.58 33.22 -27.30
N VAL A 217 12.73 32.36 -28.31
CA VAL A 217 14.02 32.01 -28.89
C VAL A 217 14.57 33.29 -29.51
N HIS A 218 15.64 33.83 -28.93
CA HIS A 218 16.44 34.85 -29.61
C HIS A 218 17.22 34.15 -30.73
N ILE A 219 16.86 34.45 -31.98
CA ILE A 219 17.71 34.31 -33.16
C ILE A 219 18.57 35.58 -33.25
#